data_AF-A0A357L7B5-F1
#
_entry.id   AF-A0A357L7B5-F1
#
_cell.length_a   1.000
_cell.length_b   1.000
_cell.length_c   1.000
_cell.angle_alpha   90.00
_cell.angle_beta   90.00
_cell.angle_gamma   90.00
#
_symmetry.space_group_name_H-M   'P 1'
#
loop_
_entity.id
_entity.type
_entity.pdbx_description
1 polymer ?
#
loop_
_entity_poly.entity_id
_entity_poly.type
_entity_poly.pdbx_seq_one_letter_code
_entity_poly.pdbx_strand_id
1 'polypeptide(L)'
;MITVEKEPARAFYIVESANREDDLCDPLKAMHDVIDFDAFRPTLIHALEGPNASKGGWRAFDPVMMFKVLILEALNDLSDERAEFLIKDRLCYMRFLGLSPGERTPDRNTIRSFREALKKADVIDSLFAAFDAAITATGNQATYG
;
A
#
# COMPACT_ATOMS: atom_id res chain seq x y z
N MET A 1 -27.94 15.54 19.43
CA MET A 1 -27.49 15.20 18.07
C MET A 1 -25.99 15.06 18.16
N ILE A 2 -25.48 13.85 18.35
CA ILE A 2 -24.07 13.60 18.66
C ILE A 2 -23.32 13.68 17.33
N THR A 3 -22.51 14.73 17.15
CA THR A 3 -21.49 14.78 16.12
C THR A 3 -20.47 13.72 16.49
N VAL A 4 -20.53 12.56 15.84
CA VAL A 4 -19.46 11.58 15.89
C VAL A 4 -18.34 12.15 15.03
N GLU A 5 -17.46 12.91 15.65
CA GLU A 5 -16.13 13.17 15.10
C GLU A 5 -15.44 11.81 15.03
N LYS A 6 -15.53 11.17 13.86
CA LYS A 6 -14.81 9.94 13.57
C LYS A 6 -13.35 10.35 13.40
N GLU A 7 -12.63 10.43 14.51
CA GLU A 7 -11.17 10.53 14.53
C GLU A 7 -10.61 9.53 13.52
N PRO A 8 -9.76 9.95 12.56
CA PRO A 8 -9.12 8.98 11.68
C PRO A 8 -8.16 8.15 12.53
N ALA A 9 -8.47 6.87 12.70
CA ALA A 9 -7.67 5.86 13.39
C ALA A 9 -6.34 5.55 12.67
N ARG A 10 -5.59 6.57 12.25
CA ARG A 10 -4.32 6.46 11.51
C ARG A 10 -3.28 7.51 11.92
N ALA A 11 -3.54 8.29 12.97
CA ALA A 11 -2.59 9.27 13.47
C ALA A 11 -1.54 8.61 14.39
N PHE A 12 -0.80 7.59 13.94
CA PHE A 12 0.34 7.08 14.70
C PHE A 12 1.33 6.27 13.84
N TYR A 13 2.00 6.94 12.89
CA TYR A 13 3.30 6.51 12.39
C TYR A 13 4.20 7.73 12.24
N ILE A 14 4.88 8.07 13.33
CA ILE A 14 5.96 9.05 13.31
C ILE A 14 7.11 8.42 12.50
N VAL A 15 7.31 8.85 11.26
CA VAL A 15 8.63 8.79 10.62
C VAL A 15 9.43 9.95 11.19
N GLU A 16 10.09 9.72 12.33
CA GLU A 16 11.20 10.56 12.73
C GLU A 16 12.47 10.03 12.04
N SER A 17 12.99 10.87 11.14
CA SER A 17 14.41 10.94 10.80
C SER A 17 15.03 9.77 10.03
N ALA A 18 14.85 9.73 8.70
CA ALA A 18 15.80 9.06 7.82
C ALA A 18 16.15 9.96 6.61
N ASN A 19 17.02 10.95 6.85
CA ASN A 19 17.59 11.84 5.82
C ASN A 19 18.77 11.20 5.08
N ARG A 20 18.72 9.88 4.85
CA ARG A 20 19.74 9.13 4.10
C ARG A 20 19.02 8.19 3.15
N GLU A 21 19.22 8.41 1.85
CA GLU A 21 18.43 7.83 0.76
C GLU A 21 18.51 6.29 0.66
N ASP A 22 19.47 5.67 1.35
CA ASP A 22 19.67 4.21 1.39
C ASP A 22 18.96 3.51 2.56
N ASP A 23 18.68 4.20 3.67
CA ASP A 23 18.21 3.59 4.93
C ASP A 23 16.77 3.04 4.86
N LEU A 24 15.94 3.50 3.90
CA LEU A 24 14.60 2.91 3.64
C LEU A 24 14.63 1.71 2.70
N CYS A 25 15.72 1.50 1.95
CA CYS A 25 15.80 0.42 0.98
C CYS A 25 15.91 -0.94 1.67
N ASP A 26 16.67 -1.01 2.78
CA ASP A 26 16.88 -2.24 3.54
C ASP A 26 15.61 -2.74 4.25
N PRO A 27 14.82 -1.89 4.95
CA PRO A 27 13.54 -2.30 5.54
C PRO A 27 12.50 -2.74 4.50
N LEU A 28 12.37 -2.05 3.37
CA LEU A 28 11.42 -2.43 2.32
C LEU A 28 11.80 -3.75 1.66
N LYS A 29 13.10 -3.99 1.47
CA LYS A 29 13.62 -5.25 0.97
C LYS A 29 13.37 -6.39 1.95
N ALA A 30 13.65 -6.18 3.25
CA ALA A 30 13.36 -7.16 4.28
C ALA A 30 11.86 -7.51 4.33
N MET A 31 10.98 -6.49 4.24
CA MET A 31 9.53 -6.69 4.18
C MET A 31 9.11 -7.48 2.92
N HIS A 32 9.69 -7.16 1.76
CA HIS A 32 9.46 -7.90 0.52
C HIS A 32 9.85 -9.38 0.63
N ASP A 33 10.98 -9.67 1.27
CA ASP A 33 11.51 -11.03 1.36
C ASP A 33 10.77 -11.90 2.40
N VAL A 34 10.08 -11.25 3.34
CA VAL A 34 9.44 -11.89 4.50
C VAL A 34 7.93 -12.08 4.30
N ILE A 35 7.27 -11.18 3.59
CA ILE A 35 5.82 -11.23 3.34
C ILE A 35 5.54 -11.83 1.96
N ASP A 36 4.78 -12.92 1.93
CA ASP A 36 4.21 -13.42 0.67
C ASP A 36 3.06 -12.53 0.21
N PHE A 37 3.38 -11.52 -0.61
CA PHE A 37 2.39 -10.62 -1.17
C PHE A 37 1.40 -11.30 -2.14
N ASP A 38 1.76 -12.46 -2.71
CA ASP A 38 0.87 -13.18 -3.62
C ASP A 38 -0.29 -13.85 -2.86
N ALA A 39 -0.13 -14.08 -1.55
CA ALA A 39 -1.21 -14.55 -0.67
C ALA A 39 -2.42 -13.59 -0.62
N PHE A 40 -2.23 -12.30 -0.92
CA PHE A 40 -3.31 -11.31 -0.98
C PHE A 40 -4.03 -11.29 -2.34
N ARG A 41 -3.42 -11.89 -3.38
CA ARG A 41 -3.96 -11.88 -4.75
C ARG A 41 -5.40 -12.40 -4.84
N PRO A 42 -5.80 -13.52 -4.20
CA PRO A 42 -7.16 -14.02 -4.31
C PRO A 42 -8.20 -13.02 -3.78
N THR A 43 -7.92 -12.41 -2.63
CA THR A 43 -8.77 -11.38 -2.01
C THR A 43 -8.87 -10.15 -2.89
N LEU A 44 -7.74 -9.71 -3.46
CA LEU A 44 -7.70 -8.57 -4.37
C LEU A 44 -8.51 -8.85 -5.64
N ILE A 45 -8.29 -9.99 -6.30
CA ILE A 45 -9.05 -10.37 -7.51
C ILE A 45 -10.55 -10.42 -7.20
N HIS A 46 -10.95 -11.07 -6.11
CA HIS A 46 -12.35 -11.18 -5.74
C HIS A 46 -13.01 -9.80 -5.55
N ALA A 47 -12.33 -8.88 -4.86
CA ALA A 47 -12.80 -7.50 -4.66
C ALA A 47 -12.88 -6.71 -5.97
N LEU A 48 -11.95 -6.97 -6.90
CA LEU A 48 -11.76 -6.21 -8.14
C LEU A 48 -12.50 -6.77 -9.35
N GLU A 49 -13.04 -7.98 -9.24
CA GLU A 49 -13.93 -8.63 -10.22
C GLU A 49 -15.38 -8.75 -9.74
N GLY A 50 -15.65 -8.39 -8.49
CA GLY A 50 -16.99 -8.38 -7.92
C GLY A 50 -17.96 -7.42 -8.64
N PRO A 51 -19.28 -7.55 -8.38
CA PRO A 51 -20.31 -6.73 -9.04
C PRO A 51 -20.15 -5.22 -8.81
N ASN A 52 -19.44 -4.82 -7.76
CA ASN A 52 -19.14 -3.42 -7.42
C ASN A 52 -17.76 -2.95 -7.91
N ALA A 53 -17.06 -3.76 -8.70
CA ALA A 53 -15.72 -3.45 -9.18
C ALA A 53 -15.70 -2.18 -10.04
N SER A 54 -14.81 -1.24 -9.68
CA SER A 54 -14.65 0.00 -10.43
C SER A 54 -13.84 -0.23 -11.71
N LYS A 55 -14.33 0.27 -12.85
CA LYS A 55 -13.63 0.28 -14.14
C LYS A 55 -12.66 1.48 -14.19
N GLY A 56 -11.52 1.36 -13.53
CA GLY A 56 -10.50 2.42 -13.44
C GLY A 56 -9.21 2.09 -14.18
N GLY A 57 -8.32 3.09 -14.30
CA GLY A 57 -7.00 2.94 -14.93
C GLY A 57 -6.06 1.93 -14.24
N TRP A 58 -6.36 1.56 -12.99
CA TRP A 58 -5.59 0.58 -12.24
C TRP A 58 -5.62 -0.82 -12.87
N ARG A 59 -6.60 -1.14 -13.73
CA ARG A 59 -6.67 -2.42 -14.44
C ARG A 59 -5.48 -2.70 -15.36
N ALA A 60 -4.71 -1.67 -15.71
CA ALA A 60 -3.47 -1.82 -16.48
C ALA A 60 -2.28 -2.31 -15.62
N PHE A 61 -2.43 -2.38 -14.31
CA PHE A 61 -1.39 -2.74 -13.35
C PHE A 61 -1.75 -4.02 -12.60
N ASP A 62 -0.73 -4.74 -12.15
CA ASP A 62 -0.94 -5.92 -11.30
C ASP A 62 -1.57 -5.49 -9.95
N PRO A 63 -2.62 -6.18 -9.46
CA PRO A 63 -3.31 -5.79 -8.24
C PRO A 63 -2.43 -5.90 -6.99
N VAL A 64 -1.46 -6.82 -6.96
CA VAL A 64 -0.51 -6.97 -5.84
C VAL A 64 0.47 -5.81 -5.84
N MET A 65 0.96 -5.38 -7.01
CA MET A 65 1.76 -4.15 -7.15
C MET A 65 0.97 -2.93 -6.64
N MET A 66 -0.30 -2.79 -7.03
CA MET A 66 -1.13 -1.67 -6.57
C MET A 66 -1.37 -1.71 -5.05
N PHE A 67 -1.51 -2.90 -4.46
CA PHE A 67 -1.61 -3.05 -3.01
C PHE A 67 -0.31 -2.66 -2.30
N LYS A 68 0.85 -3.04 -2.85
CA LYS A 68 2.17 -2.58 -2.37
C LYS A 68 2.30 -1.05 -2.38
N VAL A 69 1.72 -0.37 -3.37
CA VAL A 69 1.67 1.11 -3.39
C VAL A 69 0.87 1.66 -2.21
N LEU A 70 -0.29 1.08 -1.89
CA LEU A 70 -1.09 1.51 -0.73
C LEU A 70 -0.34 1.28 0.60
N ILE A 71 0.47 0.23 0.68
CA ILE A 71 1.32 -0.03 1.85
C ILE A 71 2.40 1.05 1.95
N LEU A 72 3.05 1.42 0.84
CA LEU A 72 4.04 2.50 0.83
C LEU A 72 3.42 3.84 1.30
N GLU A 73 2.20 4.13 0.86
CA GLU A 73 1.44 5.31 1.32
C GLU A 73 1.16 5.27 2.82
N ALA A 74 0.73 4.11 3.33
CA ALA A 74 0.40 3.94 4.74
C ALA A 74 1.63 4.02 5.65
N LEU A 75 2.77 3.43 5.24
CA LEU A 75 4.00 3.41 6.03
C LEU A 75 4.72 4.77 6.09
N ASN A 76 4.56 5.59 5.06
CA ASN A 76 5.28 6.86 4.92
C ASN A 76 4.37 8.09 4.98
N ASP A 77 3.09 7.90 5.35
CA ASP A 77 2.03 8.94 5.36
C ASP A 77 1.99 9.77 4.07
N LEU A 78 2.02 9.09 2.91
CA LEU A 78 2.09 9.75 1.61
C LEU A 78 0.70 10.04 1.08
N SER A 79 0.55 11.23 0.47
CA SER A 79 -0.56 11.50 -0.43
C SER A 79 -0.38 10.76 -1.76
N ASP A 80 -1.48 10.53 -2.49
CA ASP A 80 -1.44 9.91 -3.82
C ASP A 80 -0.46 10.64 -4.79
N GLU A 81 -0.33 11.97 -4.67
CA GLU A 81 0.61 12.77 -5.49
C GLU A 81 2.06 12.54 -5.08
N ARG A 82 2.29 12.42 -3.77
CA ARG A 82 3.62 12.18 -3.24
C ARG A 82 4.07 10.75 -3.53
N ALA A 83 3.16 9.79 -3.47
CA ALA A 83 3.39 8.41 -3.88
C ALA A 83 3.77 8.32 -5.36
N GLU A 84 3.00 8.94 -6.25
CA GLU A 84 3.35 9.00 -7.68
C GLU A 84 4.75 9.58 -7.91
N PHE A 85 5.07 10.69 -7.26
CA PHE A 85 6.38 11.33 -7.39
C PHE A 85 7.51 10.43 -6.88
N LEU A 86 7.37 9.84 -5.69
CA LEU A 86 8.41 9.02 -5.08
C LEU A 86 8.61 7.68 -5.79
N ILE A 87 7.56 7.06 -6.33
CA ILE A 87 7.68 5.84 -7.12
C ILE A 87 8.51 6.09 -8.39
N LYS A 88 8.38 7.27 -9.00
CA LYS A 88 9.14 7.66 -10.21
C LYS A 88 10.59 8.04 -9.89
N ASP A 89 10.84 8.60 -8.72
CA ASP A 89 12.15 9.14 -8.32
C ASP A 89 13.03 8.11 -7.58
N ARG A 90 12.42 7.24 -6.77
CA ARG A 90 13.14 6.37 -5.83
C ARG A 90 13.29 4.95 -6.38
N LEU A 91 14.54 4.56 -6.65
CA LEU A 91 14.90 3.20 -7.09
C LEU A 91 14.48 2.11 -6.10
N CYS A 92 14.49 2.40 -4.80
CA CYS A 92 14.05 1.46 -3.77
C CYS A 92 12.54 1.15 -3.89
N TYR A 93 11.72 2.15 -4.21
CA TYR A 93 10.28 1.96 -4.41
C TYR A 93 10.01 1.20 -5.70
N MET A 94 10.71 1.53 -6.80
CA MET A 94 10.62 0.75 -8.04
C MET A 94 10.99 -0.72 -7.81
N ARG A 95 12.10 -0.99 -7.11
CA ARG A 95 12.51 -2.36 -6.75
C ARG A 95 11.48 -3.09 -5.91
N PHE A 96 10.92 -2.44 -4.89
CA PHE A 96 9.89 -3.02 -4.03
C PHE A 96 8.61 -3.38 -4.82
N LEU A 97 8.25 -2.54 -5.78
CA LEU A 97 7.12 -2.75 -6.69
C LEU A 97 7.42 -3.76 -7.81
N GLY A 98 8.67 -4.21 -7.97
CA GLY A 98 9.09 -5.08 -9.06
C GLY A 98 9.18 -4.37 -10.42
N LEU A 99 9.28 -3.03 -10.42
CA LEU A 99 9.38 -2.20 -11.62
C LEU A 99 10.84 -1.96 -12.01
N SER A 100 11.09 -1.98 -13.33
CA SER A 100 12.35 -1.55 -13.93
C SER A 100 12.32 -0.06 -14.28
N PRO A 101 13.48 0.64 -14.30
CA PRO A 101 13.54 2.03 -14.73
C PRO A 101 12.96 2.22 -16.14
N GLY A 102 11.97 3.11 -16.27
CA GLY A 102 11.28 3.38 -17.54
C GLY A 102 10.01 2.57 -17.78
N GLU A 103 9.66 1.63 -16.89
CA GLU A 103 8.32 1.03 -16.90
C GLU A 103 7.26 2.02 -16.45
N ARG A 104 6.00 1.76 -16.87
CA ARG A 104 4.88 2.62 -16.46
C ARG A 104 4.64 2.45 -14.97
N THR A 105 4.53 3.57 -14.27
CA THR A 105 4.14 3.63 -12.86
C THR A 105 2.68 4.07 -12.75
N PRO A 106 1.94 3.63 -11.73
CA PRO A 106 0.61 4.16 -11.48
C PRO A 106 0.72 5.67 -11.16
N ASP A 107 -0.18 6.45 -11.75
CA ASP A 107 -0.35 7.87 -11.41
C ASP A 107 -1.27 8.05 -10.20
N ARG A 108 -1.34 9.26 -9.67
CA ARG A 108 -2.22 9.65 -8.55
C ARG A 108 -3.66 9.18 -8.75
N ASN A 109 -4.20 9.35 -9.96
CA ASN A 109 -5.59 9.00 -10.24
C ASN A 109 -5.82 7.49 -10.24
N THR A 110 -4.83 6.74 -10.70
CA THR A 110 -4.79 5.28 -10.71
C THR A 110 -4.77 4.74 -9.29
N ILE A 111 -3.90 5.28 -8.42
CA ILE A 111 -3.80 4.92 -7.00
C ILE A 111 -5.12 5.21 -6.29
N ARG A 112 -5.65 6.42 -6.45
CA ARG A 112 -6.94 6.82 -5.88
C ARG A 112 -8.09 5.90 -6.32
N SER A 113 -8.17 5.61 -7.62
CA SER A 113 -9.23 4.75 -8.17
C SER A 113 -9.17 3.33 -7.64
N PHE A 114 -7.97 2.80 -7.40
CA PHE A 114 -7.75 1.48 -6.81
C PHE A 114 -8.20 1.45 -5.34
N ARG A 115 -7.79 2.45 -4.55
CA ARG A 115 -8.19 2.60 -3.15
C ARG A 115 -9.72 2.65 -3.01
N GLU A 116 -10.37 3.45 -3.85
CA GLU A 116 -11.83 3.57 -3.88
C GLU A 116 -12.52 2.25 -4.30
N ALA A 117 -11.90 1.47 -5.19
CA ALA A 117 -12.43 0.16 -5.57
C ALA A 117 -12.42 -0.81 -4.38
N LEU A 118 -11.31 -0.90 -3.64
CA LEU A 118 -11.20 -1.75 -2.45
C LEU A 118 -12.13 -1.29 -1.32
N LYS A 119 -12.30 0.03 -1.16
CA LYS A 119 -13.24 0.61 -0.18
C LYS A 119 -14.70 0.27 -0.51
N LYS A 120 -15.09 0.31 -1.79
CA LYS A 120 -16.44 -0.10 -2.22
C LYS A 120 -16.70 -1.59 -2.06
N ALA A 121 -15.65 -2.40 -2.12
CA ALA A 121 -15.71 -3.84 -1.89
C ALA A 121 -15.62 -4.21 -0.40
N ASP A 122 -15.43 -3.24 0.51
CA ASP A 122 -15.31 -3.44 1.96
C ASP A 122 -14.20 -4.41 2.39
N VAL A 123 -13.13 -4.51 1.59
CA VAL A 123 -11.99 -5.42 1.85
C VAL A 123 -10.75 -4.72 2.36
N ILE A 124 -10.72 -3.38 2.34
CA ILE A 124 -9.51 -2.62 2.65
C ILE A 124 -9.01 -2.89 4.07
N ASP A 125 -9.91 -2.89 5.05
CA ASP A 125 -9.56 -3.14 6.45
C ASP A 125 -9.11 -4.59 6.65
N SER A 126 -9.74 -5.55 5.97
CA SER A 126 -9.34 -6.96 6.02
C SER A 126 -7.96 -7.20 5.40
N LEU A 127 -7.63 -6.50 4.31
CA LEU A 127 -6.32 -6.60 3.66
C LEU A 127 -5.22 -6.02 4.56
N PHE A 128 -5.44 -4.86 5.17
CA PHE A 128 -4.48 -4.27 6.11
C PHE A 128 -4.34 -5.12 7.38
N ALA A 129 -5.43 -5.67 7.92
CA ALA A 129 -5.35 -6.58 9.08
C ALA A 129 -4.55 -7.87 8.76
N ALA A 130 -4.73 -8.43 7.57
CA ALA A 130 -3.94 -9.58 7.13
C ALA A 130 -2.46 -9.22 6.92
N PHE A 131 -2.17 -8.01 6.45
CA PHE A 131 -0.80 -7.49 6.35
C PHE A 131 -0.15 -7.30 7.73
N ASP A 132 -0.86 -6.70 8.68
CA ASP A 132 -0.38 -6.54 10.06
C ASP A 132 -0.12 -7.90 10.73
N ALA A 133 -0.99 -8.89 10.48
CA ALA A 133 -0.80 -10.26 10.94
C ALA A 133 0.45 -10.91 10.33
N ALA A 134 0.70 -10.68 9.03
CA ALA A 134 1.89 -11.19 8.35
C ALA A 134 3.17 -10.58 8.92
N ILE A 135 3.20 -9.26 9.18
CA ILE A 135 4.33 -8.61 9.87
C ILE A 135 4.52 -9.20 11.27
N THR A 136 3.45 -9.32 12.05
CA THR A 136 3.53 -9.82 13.44
C THR A 136 4.04 -11.26 13.51
N ALA A 137 3.62 -12.13 12.58
CA ALA A 137 4.06 -13.52 12.51
C ALA A 137 5.57 -13.67 12.23
N THR A 138 6.20 -12.64 11.66
CA THR A 138 7.60 -12.69 11.20
C THR A 138 8.59 -12.13 12.22
N GLY A 139 8.11 -11.74 13.42
CA GLY A 139 8.95 -11.45 14.57
C GLY A 139 9.28 -9.97 14.79
N ASN A 140 8.68 -9.05 14.03
CA ASN A 140 8.67 -7.63 14.39
C ASN A 140 7.39 -7.34 15.18
N GLN A 141 7.52 -7.16 16.50
CA GLN A 141 6.46 -6.62 17.33
C GLN A 141 6.20 -5.16 16.93
N ALA A 142 5.34 -4.93 15.96
CA ALA A 142 4.61 -3.67 15.91
C ALA A 142 3.47 -3.80 16.92
N THR A 143 3.71 -3.40 18.16
CA THR A 143 2.66 -3.19 19.16
C THR A 143 1.81 -2.01 18.69
N TYR A 144 0.66 -2.30 18.10
CA TYR A 144 -0.40 -1.32 17.87
C TYR A 144 -1.15 -1.13 19.19
N GLY A 145 -0.93 0.01 19.84
CA GLY A 145 -1.68 0.46 21.02
C GLY A 145 -2.62 1.59 20.65
#